data_AF-A0A533W0D1-F1
#
_entry.id   AF-A0A533W0D1-F1
#
_cell.length_a   1.000
_cell.length_b   1.000
_cell.length_c   1.000
_cell.angle_alpha   90.00
_cell.angle_beta   90.00
_cell.angle_gamma   90.00
#
_symmetry.space_group_name_H-M   'P 1'
#
loop_
_entity.id
_entity.type
_entity.pdbx_description
1 polymer ?
#
loop_
_entity_poly.entity_id
_entity_poly.type
_entity_poly.pdbx_seq_one_letter_code
_entity_poly.pdbx_strand_id
1 'polypeptide(L)' 'MKTWKSVDEYIAAARKEVQPKLREIRTAIREVAPDALESISYGMPFYSYKGEQGFKGRLCYFGL' A
#
# COMPACT_ATOMS: atom_id res chain seq x y z
N MET A 1 0.12 8.38 16.37
CA MET A 1 0.58 7.74 15.12
C MET A 1 0.10 8.58 13.97
N LYS A 2 0.93 8.89 12.97
CA LYS A 2 0.50 9.68 11.81
C LYS A 2 -0.34 8.76 10.92
N THR A 3 -1.60 9.10 10.71
CA THR A 3 -2.55 8.26 9.98
C THR A 3 -2.81 8.90 8.62
N TRP A 4 -2.55 8.15 7.56
CA TRP A 4 -2.81 8.56 6.18
C TRP A 4 -4.16 8.01 5.74
N LYS A 5 -4.90 8.76 4.91
CA LYS A 5 -6.17 8.29 4.36
C LYS A 5 -5.98 7.39 3.14
N SER A 6 -4.83 7.48 2.48
CA SER A 6 -4.50 6.68 1.29
C SER A 6 -2.99 6.47 1.15
N VAL A 7 -2.61 5.52 0.30
CA VAL A 7 -1.21 5.29 -0.09
C VAL A 7 -0.65 6.50 -0.84
N ASP A 8 -1.47 7.22 -1.61
CA ASP A 8 -1.06 8.47 -2.25
C ASP A 8 -0.64 9.54 -1.24
N GLU A 9 -1.42 9.73 -0.17
CA GLU A 9 -1.06 10.65 0.91
C GLU A 9 0.23 10.23 1.63
N TYR A 10 0.39 8.92 1.89
CA TYR A 10 1.62 8.38 2.47
C TYR A 10 2.84 8.71 1.59
N ILE A 11 2.75 8.46 0.28
CA ILE A 11 3.85 8.71 -0.67
C ILE A 11 4.12 10.22 -0.79
N ALA A 12 3.07 11.05 -0.84
CA ALA A 12 3.21 12.50 -0.97
C ALA A 12 3.94 13.12 0.23
N ALA A 13 3.76 12.55 1.42
CA ALA A 13 4.40 13.00 2.64
C ALA A 13 5.79 12.42 2.89
N ALA A 14 6.21 11.39 2.14
CA ALA A 14 7.58 10.91 2.16
C ALA A 14 8.55 11.94 1.55
N ARG A 15 9.83 11.83 1.90
CA ARG A 15 10.90 12.67 1.34
C ARG A 15 10.90 12.58 -0.18
N LYS A 16 11.15 13.71 -0.86
CA LYS A 16 11.04 13.82 -2.33
C LYS A 16 11.91 12.79 -3.06
N GLU A 17 13.10 12.53 -2.53
CA GLU A 17 14.06 11.54 -3.02
C GLU A 17 13.50 10.09 -3.00
N VAL A 18 12.57 9.79 -2.09
CA VAL A 18 12.07 8.44 -1.79
C VAL A 18 10.76 8.15 -2.54
N GLN A 19 9.98 9.17 -2.87
CA GLN A 19 8.69 9.03 -3.55
C GLN A 19 8.74 8.24 -4.86
N PRO A 20 9.75 8.40 -5.75
CA PRO A 20 9.85 7.60 -6.97
C PRO A 20 9.92 6.11 -6.67
N LYS A 21 10.70 5.70 -5.66
CA LYS A 21 10.88 4.29 -5.31
C LYS A 21 9.61 3.69 -4.70
N LEU A 22 8.89 4.45 -3.86
CA LEU A 22 7.60 4.01 -3.33
C LEU A 22 6.55 3.82 -4.43
N ARG A 23 6.55 4.69 -5.45
CA ARG A 23 5.67 4.53 -6.62
C ARG A 23 6.03 3.29 -7.43
N GLU A 24 7.31 3.03 -7.65
CA GLU A 24 7.79 1.82 -8.34
C GLU A 24 7.31 0.54 -7.63
N ILE A 25 7.48 0.47 -6.30
CA ILE A 25 7.00 -0.68 -5.49
C ILE A 25 5.48 -0.84 -5.61
N ARG A 26 4.72 0.26 -5.47
CA ARG A 26 3.25 0.24 -5.58
C ARG A 26 2.81 -0.28 -6.95
N THR A 27 3.45 0.18 -8.02
CA THR A 27 3.15 -0.28 -9.40
C THR A 27 3.41 -1.77 -9.53
N ALA A 28 4.59 -2.25 -9.11
CA ALA A 28 4.94 -3.67 -9.21
C ALA A 28 3.96 -4.57 -8.44
N ILE A 29 3.50 -4.14 -7.26
CA ILE A 29 2.48 -4.89 -6.48
C ILE A 29 1.17 -4.96 -7.26
N ARG A 30 0.69 -3.84 -7.82
CA ARG A 30 -0.58 -3.79 -8.55
C ARG A 30 -0.54 -4.56 -9.87
N GLU A 31 0.61 -4.66 -10.51
CA GLU A 31 0.80 -5.46 -11.72
C GLU A 31 0.75 -6.96 -11.43
N VAL A 32 1.43 -7.42 -10.38
CA VAL A 32 1.50 -8.84 -10.02
C VAL A 32 0.24 -9.32 -9.28
N ALA A 33 -0.41 -8.43 -8.53
CA ALA A 33 -1.58 -8.73 -7.72
C ALA A 33 -2.73 -7.72 -7.98
N PRO A 34 -3.33 -7.73 -9.18
CA PRO A 34 -4.38 -6.77 -9.54
C PRO A 34 -5.64 -6.86 -8.68
N ASP A 35 -5.90 -8.04 -8.11
CA ASP A 35 -7.06 -8.29 -7.23
C ASP A 35 -6.81 -7.93 -5.75
N ALA A 36 -5.60 -7.48 -5.42
CA ALA A 36 -5.29 -7.06 -4.06
C ALA A 36 -5.89 -5.68 -3.75
N LEU A 37 -6.49 -5.56 -2.57
CA LEU A 37 -7.00 -4.32 -2.02
C LEU A 37 -5.88 -3.51 -1.39
N GLU A 38 -5.71 -2.29 -1.87
CA GLU A 38 -4.81 -1.28 -1.32
C GLU A 38 -5.48 -0.53 -0.16
N SER A 39 -4.77 -0.39 0.96
CA SER A 39 -5.26 0.29 2.17
C SER A 39 -4.12 0.87 3.01
N ILE A 40 -4.47 1.57 4.10
CA ILE A 40 -3.52 1.98 5.14
C ILE A 40 -3.81 1.19 6.41
N SER A 41 -2.80 0.53 6.95
CA SER A 41 -2.87 -0.18 8.22
C SER A 41 -1.61 0.10 9.03
N TYR A 42 -1.78 0.38 10.31
CA TYR A 42 -0.69 0.83 11.19
C TYR A 42 0.10 2.04 10.66
N GLY A 43 -0.55 2.95 9.92
CA GLY A 43 0.11 4.13 9.36
C GLY A 43 1.03 3.83 8.17
N MET A 44 0.98 2.61 7.62
CA MET A 44 1.75 2.19 6.45
C MET A 44 0.83 1.67 5.34
N PRO A 45 1.26 1.79 4.07
CA PRO A 45 0.66 1.08 2.95
C PRO A 45 0.56 -0.42 3.20
N PHE A 46 -0.63 -0.96 2.95
CA PHE A 46 -0.94 -2.36 3.20
C PHE A 46 -1.83 -2.92 2.09
N TYR A 47 -1.44 -4.09 1.59
CA TYR A 47 -2.18 -4.85 0.59
C TYR A 47 -2.74 -6.13 1.18
N SER A 48 -3.98 -6.44 0.84
CA SER A 48 -4.67 -7.66 1.26
C SER A 48 -5.57 -8.21 0.17
N TYR A 49 -5.85 -9.51 0.20
CA TYR A 49 -6.85 -10.10 -0.69
C TYR A 49 -8.22 -10.10 -0.03
N LYS A 50 -9.24 -9.77 -0.81
CA LYS A 50 -10.63 -9.98 -0.45
C LYS A 50 -11.05 -11.40 -0.85
N GLY A 51 -11.74 -12.10 0.03
CA GLY A 51 -12.44 -13.35 -0.23
C GLY A 51 -13.95 -13.13 -0.28
N GLU A 52 -14.69 -14.16 -0.63
CA GLU A 52 -16.15 -14.10 -0.79
C GLU A 52 -16.88 -13.57 0.46
N GLN A 53 -16.35 -13.86 1.66
CA GLN A 53 -16.93 -13.44 2.93
C GLN A 53 -16.11 -12.35 3.66
N GLY A 54 -15.22 -11.63 2.97
CA GLY A 54 -14.47 -10.52 3.56
C GLY A 54 -12.96 -10.62 3.37
N PHE A 55 -12.18 -10.56 4.45
CA PHE A 55 -10.71 -10.63 4.37
C PHE A 55 -10.25 -12.07 4.10
N LYS A 56 -9.47 -12.29 3.03
CA LYS A 56 -8.91 -13.60 2.68
C LYS A 56 -7.48 -13.79 3.17
N GLY A 57 -6.66 -12.74 3.13
CA GLY A 57 -5.25 -12.84 3.52
C GLY A 57 -4.47 -11.54 3.38
N ARG A 58 -3.34 -11.45 4.12
CA ARG A 58 -2.38 -10.34 4.01
C ARG A 58 -1.48 -10.64 2.82
N LEU A 59 -1.25 -9.64 1.96
CA LEU A 59 -0.25 -9.74 0.91
C LEU A 59 1.08 -9.14 1.41
N CYS A 60 1.11 -7.84 1.67
CA CYS A 60 2.32 -7.19 2.14
C CYS A 60 2.03 -5.83 2.79
N TYR A 61 2.93 -5.41 3.67
CA TYR A 61 3.14 -4.00 4.01
C TYR A 61 4.34 -3.50 3.21
N PHE A 62 4.36 -2.23 2.83
CA PHE A 62 5.57 -1.63 2.28
C PHE A 62 5.72 -0.17 2.72
N GLY A 63 6.96 0.30 2.74
CA GLY A 63 7.36 1.63 3.20
C GLY A 63 8.88 1.76 3.15
N LEU A 64 9.38 2.98 3.26
CA LEU A 64 10.81 3.32 3.33
C LEU A 64 11.08 4.17 4.57
#